data_AF-E8K362-F1
#
_entry.id   AF-E8K362-F1
#
_cell.length_a   1.000
_cell.length_b   1.000
_cell.length_c   1.000
_cell.angle_alpha   90.00
_cell.angle_beta   90.00
_cell.angle_gamma   90.00
#
_symmetry.space_group_name_H-M   'P 1'
#
loop_
_entity.id
_entity.type
_entity.pdbx_description
1 polymer ?
#
loop_
_entity_poly.entity_id
_entity_poly.type
_entity_poly.pdbx_seq_one_letter_code
_entity_poly.pdbx_strand_id
1 'polypeptide(L)'
;MFPKLLREFYLEIGYGFIGSEVGNINRIMDPESVLDFRLRQNDFEFYPDIEIYNEFEGDKMIFFEANESALISIGFDSDNSGKIYYYDEEISKNLVEFLEKLSEDDTFYYNFL
;
A
#
# COMPACT_ATOMS: atom_id res chain seq x y z
N MET A 1 4.80 6.07 -14.11
CA MET A 1 6.23 5.76 -13.87
C MET A 1 6.34 5.08 -12.50
N PHE A 2 7.15 4.04 -12.33
CA PHE A 2 7.21 3.35 -11.04
C PHE A 2 7.71 4.30 -9.92
N PRO A 3 7.06 4.36 -8.74
CA PRO A 3 7.44 5.29 -7.67
C PRO A 3 8.88 5.09 -7.22
N LYS A 4 9.69 6.15 -7.29
CA LYS A 4 11.14 6.08 -7.08
C LYS A 4 11.51 5.47 -5.71
N LEU A 5 10.90 5.97 -4.63
CA LEU A 5 11.21 5.53 -3.28
C LEU A 5 10.80 4.08 -3.02
N LEU A 6 9.68 3.61 -3.57
CA LEU A 6 9.28 2.21 -3.44
C LEU A 6 10.26 1.27 -4.17
N ARG A 7 10.73 1.68 -5.36
CA ARG A 7 11.76 0.91 -6.08
C ARG A 7 13.07 0.85 -5.31
N GLU A 8 13.51 1.97 -4.75
CA GLU A 8 14.72 2.04 -3.94
C GLU A 8 14.57 1.18 -2.69
N PHE A 9 13.42 1.23 -2.01
CA PHE A 9 13.11 0.39 -0.87
C PHE A 9 13.18 -1.11 -1.22
N TYR A 10 12.58 -1.55 -2.32
CA TYR A 10 12.66 -2.94 -2.76
C TYR A 10 14.08 -3.41 -3.06
N LEU A 11 14.95 -2.53 -3.58
CA LEU A 11 16.32 -2.88 -3.95
C LEU A 11 17.28 -2.88 -2.74
N GLU A 12 17.08 -1.95 -1.81
CA GLU A 12 18.02 -1.71 -0.71
C GLU A 12 17.61 -2.40 0.59
N ILE A 13 16.31 -2.54 0.84
CA ILE A 13 15.75 -3.07 2.10
C ILE A 13 14.97 -4.37 1.84
N GLY A 14 14.15 -4.38 0.79
CA GLY A 14 13.31 -5.51 0.40
C GLY A 14 11.83 -5.27 0.70
N TYR A 15 11.15 -6.31 1.16
CA TYR A 15 9.71 -6.34 1.43
C TYR A 15 9.42 -7.33 2.54
N GLY A 16 8.19 -7.32 3.07
CA GLY A 16 7.78 -8.18 4.18
C GLY A 16 7.03 -7.41 5.25
N PHE A 17 7.11 -7.90 6.48
CA PHE A 17 6.27 -7.44 7.60
C PHE A 17 7.01 -6.44 8.49
N ILE A 18 6.30 -5.39 8.87
CA ILE A 18 6.72 -4.45 9.92
C ILE A 18 5.97 -4.85 11.20
N GLY A 19 6.66 -4.82 12.34
CA GLY A 19 6.03 -5.15 13.62
C GLY A 19 4.81 -4.28 13.91
N SER A 20 3.81 -4.86 14.57
CA SER A 20 2.60 -4.16 15.00
C SER A 20 2.39 -4.33 16.51
N GLU A 21 1.93 -3.28 17.18
CA GLU A 21 1.52 -3.35 18.59
C GLU A 21 0.05 -3.79 18.74
N VAL A 22 -0.77 -3.58 17.71
CA VAL A 22 -2.21 -3.89 17.72
C VAL A 22 -2.59 -5.15 16.92
N GLY A 23 -1.61 -5.82 16.31
CA GLY A 23 -1.84 -7.03 15.50
C GLY A 23 -2.18 -6.76 14.03
N ASN A 24 -1.85 -5.56 13.52
CA ASN A 24 -1.90 -5.26 12.09
C ASN A 24 -0.94 -6.14 11.30
N ILE A 25 -1.32 -6.42 10.05
CA ILE A 25 -0.50 -7.20 9.13
C ILE A 25 0.76 -6.39 8.79
N ASN A 26 0.61 -5.09 8.50
CA ASN A 26 1.70 -4.17 8.19
C ASN A 26 2.71 -4.73 7.19
N ARG A 27 2.22 -5.31 6.08
CA ARG A 27 3.06 -5.94 5.07
C ARG A 27 3.31 -5.00 3.90
N ILE A 28 4.58 -4.68 3.67
CA ILE A 28 5.05 -4.19 2.38
C ILE A 28 5.02 -5.38 1.42
N MET A 29 4.14 -5.31 0.42
CA MET A 29 3.97 -6.37 -0.57
C MET A 29 5.21 -6.46 -1.46
N ASP A 30 5.61 -7.68 -1.79
CA ASP A 30 6.62 -7.90 -2.81
C ASP A 30 6.07 -7.56 -4.22
N PRO A 31 6.96 -7.31 -5.21
CA PRO A 31 6.52 -6.97 -6.56
C PRO A 31 5.59 -8.01 -7.23
N GLU A 32 5.73 -9.29 -6.90
CA GLU A 32 4.87 -10.36 -7.43
C GLU A 32 3.47 -10.25 -6.84
N SER A 33 3.34 -10.09 -5.52
CA SER A 33 2.05 -9.84 -4.87
C SER A 33 1.36 -8.57 -5.36
N VAL A 34 2.10 -7.50 -5.66
CA VAL A 34 1.53 -6.27 -6.26
C VAL A 34 0.95 -6.56 -7.65
N LEU A 35 1.64 -7.38 -8.44
CA LEU A 35 1.18 -7.80 -9.75
C LEU A 35 -0.05 -8.71 -9.65
N ASP A 36 -0.02 -9.68 -8.74
CA ASP A 36 -1.10 -10.63 -8.51
C ASP A 36 -2.37 -9.92 -8.04
N PHE A 37 -2.25 -8.92 -7.15
CA PHE A 37 -3.35 -8.05 -6.79
C PHE A 37 -3.93 -7.40 -8.04
N ARG A 38 -3.08 -6.74 -8.84
CA ARG A 38 -3.51 -6.00 -10.04
C ARG A 38 -4.19 -6.89 -11.09
N LEU A 39 -3.77 -8.15 -11.19
CA LEU A 39 -4.31 -9.11 -12.15
C LEU A 39 -5.47 -9.94 -11.59
N ARG A 40 -5.78 -9.81 -10.30
CA ARG A 40 -6.78 -10.62 -9.58
C ARG A 40 -6.45 -12.11 -9.65
N GLN A 41 -5.20 -12.47 -9.32
CA GLN A 41 -4.69 -13.83 -9.42
C GLN A 41 -4.17 -14.34 -8.08
N ASN A 42 -4.03 -15.67 -7.99
CA ASN A 42 -3.47 -16.37 -6.82
C ASN A 42 -4.23 -15.99 -5.53
N ASP A 43 -3.54 -15.44 -4.55
CA ASP A 43 -4.12 -15.05 -3.27
C ASP A 43 -5.21 -13.97 -3.40
N PHE A 44 -5.27 -13.28 -4.55
CA PHE A 44 -6.22 -12.20 -4.81
C PHE A 44 -7.42 -12.58 -5.71
N GLU A 45 -7.52 -13.85 -6.14
CA GLU A 45 -8.64 -14.31 -6.98
C GLU A 45 -10.00 -14.22 -6.25
N PHE A 46 -10.00 -14.48 -4.94
CA PHE A 46 -11.19 -14.48 -4.08
C PHE A 46 -11.13 -13.44 -2.95
N TYR A 47 -10.28 -12.43 -3.09
CA TYR A 47 -10.15 -11.39 -2.08
C TYR A 47 -11.49 -10.65 -1.93
N PRO A 48 -12.07 -10.59 -0.70
CA PRO A 48 -13.36 -9.95 -0.48
C PRO A 48 -13.36 -8.48 -0.91
N ASP A 49 -14.43 -8.07 -1.59
CA ASP A 49 -14.66 -6.67 -1.98
C ASP A 49 -13.52 -6.02 -2.79
N ILE A 50 -12.68 -6.82 -3.46
CA ILE A 50 -11.54 -6.33 -4.25
C ILE A 50 -11.96 -5.40 -5.39
N GLU A 51 -13.19 -5.53 -5.87
CA GLU A 51 -13.77 -4.69 -6.91
C GLU A 51 -13.84 -3.20 -6.51
N ILE A 52 -13.86 -2.87 -5.21
CA ILE A 52 -13.80 -1.49 -4.72
C ILE A 52 -12.54 -0.78 -5.22
N TYR A 53 -11.42 -1.50 -5.34
CA TYR A 53 -10.14 -0.92 -5.76
C TYR A 53 -10.07 -0.58 -7.25
N ASN A 54 -10.99 -1.09 -8.07
CA ASN A 54 -11.03 -0.79 -9.50
C ASN A 54 -11.14 0.72 -9.80
N GLU A 55 -11.83 1.46 -8.93
CA GLU A 55 -12.02 2.91 -9.09
C GLU A 55 -10.72 3.71 -8.84
N PHE A 56 -9.80 3.15 -8.07
CA PHE A 56 -8.60 3.84 -7.59
C PHE A 56 -7.32 3.41 -8.33
N GLU A 57 -7.37 2.31 -9.06
CA GLU A 57 -6.21 1.67 -9.69
C GLU A 57 -5.72 2.32 -11.00
N GLY A 58 -6.42 3.33 -11.52
CA GLY A 58 -6.03 3.99 -12.78
C GLY A 58 -4.65 4.64 -12.72
N ASP A 59 -4.35 5.29 -11.59
CA ASP A 59 -3.14 6.10 -11.34
C ASP A 59 -2.42 5.71 -10.03
N LYS A 60 -2.89 4.67 -9.34
CA LYS A 60 -2.35 4.15 -8.07
C LYS A 60 -2.21 2.63 -8.11
N MET A 61 -1.25 2.09 -7.37
CA MET A 61 -1.05 0.66 -7.20
C MET A 61 -1.07 0.30 -5.71
N ILE A 62 -1.69 -0.82 -5.35
CA ILE A 62 -1.59 -1.35 -3.99
C ILE A 62 -0.16 -1.84 -3.75
N PHE A 63 0.42 -1.47 -2.62
CA PHE A 63 1.78 -1.89 -2.24
C PHE A 63 1.89 -2.33 -0.78
N PHE A 64 0.85 -2.09 0.02
CA PHE A 64 0.88 -2.35 1.45
C PHE A 64 -0.45 -2.91 1.95
N GLU A 65 -0.37 -4.02 2.66
CA GLU A 65 -1.48 -4.70 3.31
C GLU A 65 -1.45 -4.32 4.79
N ALA A 66 -2.38 -3.44 5.19
CA ALA A 66 -2.37 -2.85 6.52
C ALA A 66 -2.98 -3.83 7.54
N ASN A 67 -4.16 -4.34 7.23
CA ASN A 67 -4.87 -5.36 8.00
C ASN A 67 -5.81 -6.17 7.09
N GLU A 68 -6.65 -7.03 7.68
CA GLU A 68 -7.58 -7.92 6.96
C GLU A 68 -8.56 -7.19 6.02
N SER A 69 -8.81 -5.90 6.26
CA SER A 69 -9.83 -5.11 5.55
C SER A 69 -9.27 -3.92 4.76
N ALA A 70 -8.01 -3.54 4.98
CA ALA A 70 -7.45 -2.29 4.47
C ALA A 70 -6.15 -2.53 3.69
N LEU A 71 -6.18 -2.12 2.42
CA LEU A 71 -5.02 -2.06 1.54
C LEU A 71 -4.70 -0.60 1.20
N ILE A 72 -3.41 -0.28 1.18
CA ILE A 72 -2.89 1.06 0.95
C ILE A 72 -2.22 1.12 -0.41
N SER A 73 -2.46 2.21 -1.13
CA SER A 73 -1.95 2.42 -2.48
C SER A 73 -0.90 3.54 -2.56
N ILE A 74 -0.08 3.50 -3.60
CA ILE A 74 0.91 4.51 -3.94
C ILE A 74 0.65 5.02 -5.36
N GLY A 75 0.65 6.35 -5.52
CA GLY A 75 0.46 7.03 -6.81
C GLY A 75 1.66 6.85 -7.73
N PHE A 76 1.42 6.67 -9.03
CA PHE A 76 2.46 6.47 -10.04
C PHE A 76 2.34 7.38 -11.29
N ASP A 77 1.37 8.28 -11.32
CA ASP A 77 1.19 9.27 -12.38
C ASP A 77 1.92 10.59 -12.07
N SER A 78 2.02 11.52 -13.04
CA SER A 78 2.82 12.75 -12.90
C SER A 78 2.44 13.58 -11.67
N ASP A 79 1.14 13.64 -11.35
CA ASP A 79 0.60 14.56 -10.36
C ASP A 79 0.51 13.95 -8.95
N ASN A 80 0.61 12.62 -8.86
CA ASN A 80 0.45 11.87 -7.62
C ASN A 80 1.67 10.98 -7.26
N SER A 81 2.73 11.00 -8.07
CA SER A 81 3.84 10.04 -7.95
C SER A 81 4.44 10.01 -6.54
N GLY A 82 4.41 8.82 -5.93
CA GLY A 82 4.99 8.56 -4.62
C GLY A 82 4.07 8.88 -3.44
N LYS A 83 2.97 9.60 -3.63
CA LYS A 83 1.98 9.86 -2.57
C LYS A 83 1.24 8.58 -2.19
N ILE A 84 0.82 8.51 -0.93
CA ILE A 84 0.22 7.30 -0.33
C ILE A 84 -1.24 7.58 0.00
N TYR A 85 -2.09 6.61 -0.35
CA TYR A 85 -3.53 6.77 -0.28
C TYR A 85 -4.22 5.59 0.39
N TYR A 86 -5.23 5.93 1.20
CA TYR A 86 -6.30 5.01 1.55
C TYR A 86 -7.49 5.33 0.65
N TYR A 87 -7.80 4.44 -0.30
CA TYR A 87 -8.68 4.73 -1.45
C TYR A 87 -8.26 5.99 -2.22
N ASP A 88 -9.01 7.08 -2.12
CA ASP A 88 -8.74 8.39 -2.74
C ASP A 88 -8.16 9.44 -1.76
N GLU A 89 -8.17 9.15 -0.46
CA GLU A 89 -7.66 10.06 0.57
C GLU A 89 -6.14 9.99 0.67
N GLU A 90 -5.47 11.13 0.50
CA GLU A 90 -4.01 11.25 0.65
C GLU A 90 -3.65 11.20 2.14
N ILE A 91 -3.06 10.08 2.59
CA ILE A 91 -2.67 9.87 3.99
C ILE A 91 -1.20 10.18 4.27
N SER A 92 -0.36 10.24 3.22
CA SER A 92 1.05 10.61 3.34
C SER A 92 1.63 11.12 2.01
N LYS A 93 2.57 12.07 2.08
CA LYS A 93 3.16 12.68 0.88
C LYS A 93 4.16 11.77 0.17
N ASN A 94 4.73 10.80 0.88
CA ASN A 94 5.68 9.84 0.33
C ASN A 94 5.87 8.62 1.24
N LEU A 95 6.63 7.63 0.76
CA LEU A 95 6.93 6.40 1.49
C LEU A 95 7.67 6.65 2.81
N VAL A 96 8.59 7.62 2.88
CA VAL A 96 9.34 7.90 4.12
C VAL A 96 8.39 8.40 5.20
N GLU A 97 7.59 9.43 4.89
CA GLU A 97 6.60 9.96 5.84
C GLU A 97 5.58 8.89 6.25
N PHE A 98 5.19 8.00 5.33
CA PHE A 98 4.28 6.90 5.65
C PHE A 98 4.88 5.93 6.68
N LEU A 99 6.13 5.52 6.48
CA LEU A 99 6.83 4.62 7.41
C LEU A 99 7.12 5.28 8.76
N GLU A 100 7.41 6.59 8.78
CA GLU A 100 7.54 7.36 10.01
C GLU A 100 6.23 7.37 10.80
N LYS A 101 5.11 7.71 10.16
CA LYS A 101 3.77 7.67 10.80
C LYS A 101 3.44 6.27 11.31
N LEU A 102 3.69 5.24 10.51
CA LEU A 102 3.44 3.84 10.90
C LEU A 102 4.30 3.43 12.11
N SER A 103 5.53 3.93 12.20
CA SER A 103 6.42 3.66 13.33
C SER A 103 6.02 4.40 14.60
N GLU A 104 5.31 5.54 14.49
CA GLU A 104 4.82 6.32 15.63
C GLU A 104 3.47 5.81 16.14
N ASP A 105 2.57 5.46 15.23
CA ASP A 105 1.22 4.96 15.52
C ASP A 105 0.78 4.06 14.36
N ASP A 106 0.78 2.74 14.57
CA ASP A 106 0.40 1.77 13.54
C ASP A 106 -1.12 1.70 13.28
N THR A 107 -1.90 2.59 13.91
CA THR A 107 -3.35 2.77 13.70
C THR A 107 -3.72 4.09 13.05
N PHE A 108 -2.75 4.93 12.65
CA PHE A 108 -3.01 6.30 12.19
C PHE A 108 -4.04 6.40 11.03
N TYR A 109 -4.12 5.37 10.19
CA TYR A 109 -5.03 5.30 9.06
C TYR A 109 -6.46 4.85 9.43
N TYR A 110 -6.71 4.43 10.68
CA TYR A 110 -8.04 3.99 11.13
C TYR A 110 -9.08 5.10 11.11
N ASN A 111 -8.65 6.36 11.18
CA ASN A 111 -9.54 7.51 11.07
C ASN A 111 -10.19 7.63 9.67
N PHE A 112 -9.71 6.86 8.70
CA PHE A 112 -10.23 6.81 7.34
C PHE A 112 -11.07 5.55 7.06
N LEU A 113 -11.09 4.57 7.97
CA LEU A 113 -11.90 3.35 7.87
C LEU A 113 -13.41 3.64 7.90
#